data_AF-A0A9Q1BT94-F1
#
_entry.id   AF-A0A9Q1BT94-F1
#
_cell.length_a   1.000
_cell.length_b   1.000
_cell.length_c   1.000
_cell.angle_alpha   90.00
_cell.angle_beta   90.00
_cell.angle_gamma   90.00
#
_symmetry.space_group_name_H-M   'P 1'
#
loop_
_entity.id
_entity.type
_entity.pdbx_description
1 polymer ?
#
loop_
_entity_poly.entity_id
_entity_poly.type
_entity_poly.pdbx_seq_one_letter_code
_entity_poly.pdbx_strand_id
1 'polypeptide(L)'
;MLLVRESHRHALHGGHLRTAAEVRKRYWVIGDVNVSRRVVHDCIICKRQRGKPVNQKMAEVVKLYPGKDDLVRVVDVRFADDIVVKRPVTKLILLMKGSERSDVS
;
A
#
# COMPACT_ATOMS: atom_id res chain seq x y z
N MET A 1 -22.34 7.61 -16.13
CA MET A 1 -22.44 9.08 -16.17
C MET A 1 -21.06 9.70 -16.38
N LEU A 2 -20.78 10.19 -17.59
CA LEU A 2 -19.45 10.70 -17.97
C LEU A 2 -19.15 12.08 -17.38
N LEU A 3 -20.14 12.97 -17.32
CA LEU A 3 -20.03 14.32 -16.75
C LEU A 3 -19.52 14.32 -15.31
N VAL A 4 -20.14 13.54 -14.42
CA VAL A 4 -19.71 13.47 -13.01
C VAL A 4 -18.31 12.83 -12.88
N ARG A 5 -17.93 11.92 -13.78
CA ARG A 5 -16.56 11.35 -13.82
C ARG A 5 -15.53 12.39 -14.23
N GLU A 6 -15.86 13.29 -15.14
CA GLU A 6 -14.99 14.40 -15.53
C GLU A 6 -14.85 15.41 -14.40
N SER A 7 -15.97 15.86 -13.81
CA SER A 7 -15.96 16.73 -12.62
C SER A 7 -15.18 16.11 -11.46
N HIS A 8 -15.27 14.78 -11.27
CA HIS A 8 -14.48 14.06 -10.28
C HIS A 8 -12.97 14.14 -10.52
N ARG A 9 -12.53 14.07 -11.79
CA ARG A 9 -11.12 14.24 -12.18
C ARG A 9 -10.67 15.69 -11.99
N HIS A 10 -11.48 16.68 -12.39
CA HIS A 10 -11.20 18.10 -12.15
C HIS A 10 -11.16 18.45 -10.65
N ALA A 11 -11.98 17.78 -9.83
CA ALA A 11 -11.94 17.89 -8.38
C ALA A 11 -10.76 17.14 -7.73
N LEU A 12 -9.79 16.67 -8.54
CA LEU A 12 -8.56 16.00 -8.12
C LEU A 12 -8.82 14.84 -7.16
N HIS A 13 -9.85 14.03 -7.45
CA HIS A 13 -10.21 12.88 -6.62
C HIS A 13 -10.56 13.21 -5.16
N GLY A 14 -10.88 14.46 -4.82
CA GLY A 14 -11.10 14.93 -3.45
C GLY A 14 -12.42 14.51 -2.79
N GLY A 15 -12.96 13.35 -3.17
CA GLY A 15 -14.16 12.77 -2.57
C GLY A 15 -15.48 13.22 -3.20
N HIS A 16 -16.55 12.59 -2.75
CA HIS A 16 -17.88 12.70 -3.38
C HIS A 16 -18.54 14.07 -3.14
N LEU A 17 -18.37 14.68 -1.97
CA LEU A 17 -18.92 16.00 -1.68
C LEU A 17 -18.22 17.10 -2.50
N ARG A 18 -16.88 17.05 -2.61
CA ARG A 18 -16.13 17.97 -3.47
C ARG A 18 -16.48 17.77 -4.94
N THR A 19 -16.66 16.53 -5.37
CA THR A 19 -17.11 16.21 -6.74
C THR A 19 -18.50 16.79 -7.00
N ALA A 20 -19.45 16.64 -6.08
CA ALA A 20 -20.79 17.21 -6.21
C ALA A 20 -20.75 18.75 -6.23
N ALA A 21 -19.93 19.37 -5.39
CA ALA A 21 -19.71 20.82 -5.42
C ALA A 21 -19.15 21.30 -6.77
N GLU A 22 -18.23 20.54 -7.38
CA GLU A 22 -17.71 20.85 -8.72
C GLU A 22 -18.77 20.70 -9.81
N VAL A 23 -19.63 19.68 -9.72
CA VAL A 23 -20.76 19.49 -10.65
C VAL A 23 -21.71 20.69 -10.60
N ARG A 24 -22.04 21.19 -9.40
CA ARG A 24 -22.96 22.33 -9.21
C ARG A 24 -22.47 23.65 -9.77
N LYS A 25 -21.16 23.81 -10.01
CA LYS A 25 -20.62 25.03 -10.64
C LYS A 25 -21.12 25.21 -12.08
N ARG A 26 -21.56 24.14 -12.75
CA ARG A 26 -21.91 24.15 -14.18
C ARG A 26 -23.25 23.50 -14.50
N TYR A 27 -23.76 22.63 -13.62
CA TYR A 27 -24.91 21.78 -13.92
C TYR A 27 -25.84 21.62 -12.73
N TRP A 28 -27.15 21.50 -13.00
CA TRP A 28 -28.17 21.13 -12.02
C TRP A 28 -28.57 19.66 -12.19
N VAL A 29 -27.80 18.76 -11.58
CA VAL A 29 -28.07 17.32 -11.64
C VAL A 29 -28.89 16.89 -10.42
N ILE A 30 -30.07 16.32 -10.65
CA ILE A 30 -30.90 15.77 -9.56
C ILE A 30 -30.16 14.59 -8.92
N GLY A 31 -30.03 14.61 -7.59
CA GLY A 31 -29.34 13.54 -6.85
C GLY A 31 -27.82 13.49 -7.07
N ASP A 32 -27.20 14.61 -7.42
CA ASP A 32 -25.77 14.74 -7.73
C ASP A 32 -24.82 14.11 -6.70
N VAL A 33 -25.14 14.21 -5.40
CA VAL A 33 -24.33 13.62 -4.32
C VAL A 33 -24.29 12.10 -4.42
N ASN A 34 -25.42 11.45 -4.72
CA ASN A 34 -25.49 9.99 -4.81
C ASN A 34 -24.73 9.48 -6.02
N VAL A 35 -24.88 10.15 -7.16
CA VAL A 35 -24.11 9.82 -8.37
C VAL A 35 -22.61 10.05 -8.15
N SER A 36 -22.24 11.17 -7.51
CA SER A 36 -20.84 11.47 -7.17
C SER A 36 -20.27 10.40 -6.24
N ARG A 37 -21.05 9.93 -5.25
CA ARG A 37 -20.64 8.83 -4.35
C ARG A 37 -20.34 7.56 -5.15
N ARG A 38 -21.21 7.17 -6.09
CA ARG A 38 -20.98 6.02 -6.97
C ARG A 38 -19.73 6.20 -7.84
N VAL A 39 -19.54 7.38 -8.42
CA VAL A 39 -18.35 7.67 -9.24
C VAL A 39 -17.06 7.57 -8.45
N VAL A 40 -17.00 8.16 -7.24
CA VAL A 40 -15.83 8.07 -6.36
C VAL A 40 -15.58 6.64 -5.89
N HIS A 41 -16.64 5.91 -5.56
CA HIS A 41 -16.56 4.50 -5.18
C HIS A 41 -15.96 3.65 -6.29
N ASP A 42 -16.38 3.85 -7.54
CA ASP A 42 -15.92 3.06 -8.69
C ASP A 42 -14.56 3.52 -9.23
N CYS A 43 -14.02 4.65 -8.77
CA CYS A 43 -12.75 5.20 -9.24
C CYS A 43 -11.54 4.41 -8.72
N ILE A 44 -10.74 3.85 -9.63
CA ILE A 44 -9.54 3.07 -9.27
C ILE A 44 -8.49 3.89 -8.51
N ILE A 45 -8.35 5.18 -8.82
CA ILE A 45 -7.40 6.07 -8.14
C ILE A 45 -7.83 6.26 -6.68
N CYS A 46 -9.11 6.58 -6.45
CA CYS A 46 -9.65 6.68 -5.10
C CYS A 46 -9.58 5.36 -4.33
N LYS A 47 -9.82 4.22 -4.99
CA LYS A 47 -9.68 2.89 -4.37
C LYS A 47 -8.25 2.63 -3.91
N ARG A 48 -7.25 2.94 -4.75
CA ARG A 48 -5.82 2.76 -4.40
C ARG A 48 -5.41 3.67 -3.24
N GLN A 49 -5.81 4.94 -3.26
CA GLN A 49 -5.50 5.91 -2.20
C GLN A 49 -6.14 5.54 -0.85
N ARG A 50 -7.33 4.93 -0.88
CA ARG A 50 -7.99 4.41 0.33
C ARG A 50 -7.50 3.02 0.74
N GLY A 51 -6.65 2.39 -0.06
CA GLY A 51 -6.09 1.09 0.25
C GLY A 51 -5.30 1.15 1.54
N LYS A 52 -5.61 0.27 2.50
CA LYS A 52 -4.81 0.15 3.71
C LYS A 52 -3.43 -0.41 3.34
N PRO A 53 -2.33 0.08 3.94
CA PRO A 53 -1.04 -0.55 3.77
C PRO A 53 -1.11 -2.00 4.24
N VAL A 54 -0.37 -2.88 3.57
CA VAL A 54 -0.24 -4.28 3.99
C VAL A 54 0.67 -4.33 5.20
N ASN A 55 0.27 -5.08 6.23
CA ASN A 55 1.13 -5.34 7.38
C ASN A 55 2.24 -6.32 6.97
N GLN A 56 3.48 -5.85 6.98
CA GLN A 56 4.65 -6.72 6.79
C GLN A 56 4.78 -7.66 7.98
N LYS A 57 4.82 -8.98 7.73
CA LYS A 57 5.06 -9.96 8.79
C LYS A 57 6.54 -9.98 9.15
N MET A 58 6.81 -9.86 10.45
CA MET A 58 8.15 -9.93 11.00
C MET A 58 8.57 -11.39 11.15
N ALA A 59 9.85 -11.67 10.90
CA ALA A 59 10.43 -12.99 11.05
C ALA A 59 11.88 -12.89 11.47
N GLU A 60 12.35 -13.88 12.21
CA GLU A 60 13.76 -14.04 12.58
C GLU A 60 14.48 -14.91 11.55
N VAL A 61 15.68 -14.51 11.14
CA VAL A 61 16.53 -15.34 10.29
C VAL A 61 17.15 -16.45 11.14
N VAL A 62 16.87 -17.71 10.81
CA VAL A 62 17.34 -18.87 11.59
C VAL A 62 18.49 -19.63 10.93
N LYS A 63 18.58 -19.58 9.59
CA LYS A 63 19.65 -20.27 8.85
C LYS A 63 19.99 -19.55 7.56
N LEU A 64 21.29 -19.40 7.29
CA LEU A 64 21.83 -18.83 6.07
C LEU A 64 22.30 -19.94 5.12
N TYR A 65 22.23 -19.68 3.82
CA TYR A 65 22.75 -20.56 2.77
C TYR A 65 23.70 -19.76 1.87
N PRO A 66 25.00 -19.71 2.20
CA PRO A 66 26.02 -19.06 1.36
C PRO A 66 26.22 -19.81 0.03
N GLY A 67 26.40 -19.07 -1.05
CA GLY A 67 26.85 -19.61 -2.33
C GLY A 67 28.33 -19.97 -2.33
N LYS A 68 28.85 -20.46 -3.47
CA LYS A 68 30.29 -20.72 -3.66
C LYS A 68 31.14 -19.44 -3.57
N ASP A 69 30.51 -18.29 -3.74
CA ASP A 69 31.06 -16.94 -3.67
C ASP A 69 30.84 -16.28 -2.29
N ASP A 70 30.44 -17.06 -1.27
CA ASP A 70 30.10 -16.61 0.08
C ASP A 70 28.92 -15.63 0.17
N LEU A 71 28.21 -15.40 -0.94
CA LEU A 71 27.03 -14.53 -0.97
C LEU A 71 25.76 -15.29 -0.62
N VAL A 72 25.04 -14.81 0.39
CA VAL A 72 23.76 -15.37 0.82
C VAL A 72 22.62 -14.86 -0.05
N ARG A 73 21.94 -15.78 -0.74
CA ARG A 73 20.79 -15.45 -1.61
C ARG A 73 19.46 -15.97 -1.08
N VAL A 74 19.50 -17.02 -0.26
CA VAL A 74 18.33 -17.66 0.34
C VAL A 74 18.60 -17.89 1.81
N VAL A 75 17.59 -17.68 2.64
CA VAL A 75 17.63 -17.89 4.08
C VAL A 75 16.37 -18.64 4.53
N ASP A 76 16.47 -19.36 5.64
CA ASP A 76 15.29 -19.80 6.38
C ASP A 76 14.90 -18.70 7.37
N VAL A 77 13.63 -18.31 7.33
CA VAL A 77 13.05 -17.35 8.28
C VAL A 77 11.98 -18.04 9.12
N ARG A 78 11.93 -17.72 10.42
CA ARG A 78 10.93 -18.19 11.37
C ARG A 78 9.98 -17.05 11.72
N PHE A 79 8.69 -17.25 11.48
CA PHE A 79 7.63 -16.31 11.85
C PHE A 79 7.17 -16.53 13.30
N ALA A 80 6.34 -15.62 13.83
CA ALA A 80 5.83 -15.69 15.20
C ALA A 80 4.90 -16.88 15.49
N ASP A 81 4.44 -17.58 14.44
CA ASP A 81 3.64 -18.83 14.52
C ASP A 81 4.52 -20.09 14.49
N ASP A 82 5.83 -19.94 14.72
CA ASP A 82 6.86 -20.99 14.66
C ASP A 82 7.00 -21.69 13.30
N ILE A 83 6.38 -21.15 12.24
CA ILE A 83 6.54 -21.67 10.88
C ILE A 83 7.86 -21.19 10.29
N VAL A 84 8.65 -22.14 9.78
CA VAL A 84 9.92 -21.89 9.09
C VAL A 84 9.75 -22.01 7.58
N VAL A 85 10.15 -20.99 6.83
CA VAL A 85 10.00 -20.94 5.38
C VAL A 85 11.29 -20.47 4.71
N LYS A 86 11.64 -21.08 3.57
CA LYS A 86 12.71 -20.60 2.68
C LYS A 86 12.30 -19.32 1.97
N ARG A 87 13.10 -18.27 2.10
CA ARG A 87 12.86 -16.98 1.43
C ARG A 87 14.15 -16.44 0.79
N PRO A 88 14.08 -15.95 -0.46
CA PRO A 88 15.17 -15.19 -1.05
C PRO A 88 15.39 -13.89 -0.29
N VAL A 89 16.64 -13.46 -0.14
CA VAL A 89 16.99 -12.19 0.52
C VAL A 89 16.36 -10.98 -0.18
N THR A 90 16.16 -11.04 -1.49
CA THR A 90 15.48 -10.00 -2.29
C THR A 90 14.01 -9.79 -1.94
N LYS A 91 13.39 -10.72 -1.20
CA LYS A 91 12.01 -10.61 -0.70
C LYS A 91 11.94 -10.21 0.77
N LEU A 92 13.08 -9.91 1.40
CA LEU A 92 13.18 -9.56 2.81
C LEU A 92 13.66 -8.12 2.93
N ILE A 93 13.21 -7.44 3.98
CA ILE A 93 13.79 -6.18 4.45
C ILE A 93 14.51 -6.51 5.75
N LEU A 94 15.83 -6.40 5.76
CA LEU A 94 16.63 -6.70 6.94
C LEU A 94 16.43 -5.61 7.99
N LEU A 95 16.27 -6.05 9.23
CA LEU A 95 16.16 -5.16 10.38
C LEU A 95 17.33 -5.44 11.31
N MET A 96 18.09 -4.40 11.62
CA MET A 96 19.17 -4.48 12.61
C MET A 96 18.55 -4.77 13.97
N LYS A 97 19.07 -5.79 14.69
CA LYS A 97 18.76 -5.94 16.11
C LYS A 97 19.45 -4.80 16.86
N GLY A 98 18.79 -4.23 17.87
CA GLY A 98 19.26 -3.06 18.63
C GLY A 98 20.50 -3.28 19.50
N SER A 99 21.32 -4.30 19.24
CA SER A 99 22.53 -4.66 20.01
C SER A 99 23.84 -4.50 19.24
N GLU A 100 23.85 -3.87 18.07
CA GLU A 100 25.07 -3.48 17.33
C GLU A 100 25.29 -1.95 17.41
N ARG A 101 25.03 -1.36 18.58
CA ARG A 101 25.65 -0.10 19.02
C ARG A 101 26.68 -0.43 20.11
N SER A 102 27.73 -1.13 19.73
CA SER A 102 28.94 -1.23 20.52
C SER A 102 30.08 -0.62 19.71
N ASP A 103 30.55 0.51 20.22
CA ASP A 103 31.93 0.99 20.11
C ASP A 103 32.39 1.59 18.77
N VAL A 104 31.98 2.85 18.55
CA VAL A 104 32.95 3.86 18.10
C VAL A 104 33.24 4.72 19.33
N SER A 105 34.27 4.30 20.08
CA SER A 105 35.06 5.19 20.94
C SER A 105 36.05 5.96 20.09
#